data_AF-A0A847V1U7-F1
#
_entry.id   AF-A0A847V1U7-F1
#
_cell.length_a   1.000
_cell.length_b   1.000
_cell.length_c   1.000
_cell.angle_alpha   90.00
_cell.angle_beta   90.00
_cell.angle_gamma   90.00
#
_symmetry.space_group_name_H-M   'P 1'
#
loop_
_entity.id
_entity.type
_entity.pdbx_description
1 polymer ?
#
loop_
_entity_poly.entity_id
_entity_poly.type
_entity_poly.pdbx_seq_one_letter_code
_entity_poly.pdbx_strand_id
1 'polypeptide(L)'
;MRRILSALILAALYIASAEAATITVGLEGCDYTSIQRAVEEADPGDTISVESGTYKENVIVDKSLVLRGKGSGDDRPVVDGNGVGSTVTLSADRITFEGLIVKNAGYGKAGIEVKSDKNYIRNNLVTANRWYGISISGSDENVISSNVVSANKYGIWVSSGSDGSRITQNQLEKNANGNAVDAGKNYWDGNAYDDLEEEDTNYPIGGGSNVDENPKALSAGPEGDEPKTSTITVTITIPTPIISS
;
A
#
# COMPACT_ATOMS: atom_id res chain seq x y z
N MET A 1 71.82 12.10 20.50
CA MET A 1 71.18 11.42 19.34
C MET A 1 70.30 10.30 19.88
N ARG A 2 69.03 10.57 20.17
CA ARG A 2 67.87 10.22 19.32
C ARG A 2 67.89 8.74 18.86
N ARG A 3 67.19 7.87 19.60
CA ARG A 3 66.48 6.73 19.02
C ARG A 3 65.08 6.73 19.61
N ILE A 4 64.12 6.93 18.71
CA ILE A 4 62.72 7.28 18.95
C ILE A 4 61.98 6.01 19.37
N LEU A 5 61.24 6.09 20.46
CA LEU A 5 60.21 5.11 20.86
C LEU A 5 59.12 5.14 19.78
N SER A 6 59.09 4.12 18.90
CA SER A 6 58.00 3.94 17.95
C SER A 6 56.89 3.15 18.61
N ALA A 7 55.94 3.86 19.22
CA ALA A 7 54.66 3.28 19.64
C ALA A 7 53.80 3.06 18.39
N LEU A 8 53.77 1.81 17.89
CA LEU A 8 52.75 1.37 16.93
C LEU A 8 51.46 1.13 17.72
N ILE A 9 50.57 2.14 17.75
CA ILE A 9 49.19 1.95 18.14
C ILE A 9 48.50 1.27 16.95
N LEU A 10 48.32 -0.04 17.05
CA LEU A 10 47.51 -0.82 16.13
C LEU A 10 46.03 -0.51 16.44
N ALA A 11 45.47 0.50 15.80
CA ALA A 11 44.03 0.76 15.85
C ALA A 11 43.33 -0.34 15.02
N ALA A 12 42.87 -1.39 15.69
CA ALA A 12 41.94 -2.34 15.09
C ALA A 12 40.60 -1.61 14.90
N LEU A 13 40.31 -1.17 13.67
CA LEU A 13 38.98 -0.71 13.29
C LEU A 13 38.05 -1.92 13.35
N TYR A 14 37.31 -2.05 14.45
CA TYR A 14 36.15 -2.93 14.50
C TYR A 14 35.09 -2.31 13.59
N ILE A 15 35.00 -2.79 12.35
CA ILE A 15 33.80 -2.58 11.55
C ILE A 15 32.76 -3.50 12.20
N ALA A 16 32.02 -2.98 13.17
CA ALA A 16 30.81 -3.63 13.62
C ALA A 16 29.90 -3.71 12.38
N SER A 17 29.63 -4.94 11.91
CA SER A 17 28.56 -5.14 10.96
C SER A 17 27.28 -4.72 11.67
N ALA A 18 26.72 -3.57 11.30
CA ALA A 18 25.38 -3.21 11.72
C ALA A 18 24.44 -4.19 11.03
N GLU A 19 24.01 -5.24 11.76
CA GLU A 19 22.87 -6.03 11.34
C GLU A 19 21.63 -5.15 11.45
N ALA A 20 20.82 -5.11 10.39
CA ALA A 20 19.52 -4.45 10.41
C ALA A 20 18.67 -5.05 11.54
N ALA A 21 18.23 -4.20 12.48
CA ALA A 21 17.39 -4.63 13.57
C ALA A 21 15.96 -4.90 13.07
N THR A 22 15.26 -5.80 13.76
CA THR A 22 13.80 -5.95 13.58
C THR A 22 13.09 -5.31 14.76
N ILE A 23 12.28 -4.30 14.47
CA ILE A 23 11.43 -3.60 15.42
C ILE A 23 10.00 -4.11 15.24
N THR A 24 9.35 -4.51 16.33
CA THR A 24 7.98 -5.03 16.29
C THR A 24 6.96 -3.97 16.65
N VAL A 25 5.85 -3.93 15.91
CA VAL A 25 4.71 -3.05 16.19
C VAL A 25 3.46 -3.91 16.37
N GLY A 26 2.75 -3.73 17.46
CA GLY A 26 1.55 -4.49 17.80
C GLY A 26 0.75 -3.80 18.89
N LEU A 27 -0.54 -4.08 18.98
CA LEU A 27 -1.40 -3.48 20.00
C LEU A 27 -1.00 -3.92 21.42
N GLU A 28 -0.36 -5.08 21.57
CA GLU A 28 0.17 -5.63 22.82
C GLU A 28 1.45 -6.43 22.56
N GLY A 29 2.36 -6.48 23.55
CA GLY A 29 3.51 -7.40 23.56
C GLY A 29 4.63 -7.13 22.54
N CYS A 30 4.57 -6.02 21.80
CA CYS A 30 5.58 -5.59 20.83
C CYS A 30 6.39 -4.41 21.38
N ASP A 31 7.49 -4.06 20.69
CA ASP A 31 8.36 -2.94 21.08
C ASP A 31 7.61 -1.60 21.08
N TYR A 32 6.72 -1.41 20.10
CA TYR A 32 5.89 -0.22 19.97
C TYR A 32 4.42 -0.57 19.69
N THR A 33 3.53 0.35 20.06
CA THR A 33 2.08 0.28 19.77
C THR A 33 1.64 1.23 18.66
N SER A 34 2.57 2.01 18.09
CA SER A 34 2.37 2.92 16.96
C SER A 34 3.44 2.67 15.90
N ILE A 35 3.03 2.65 14.64
CA ILE A 35 3.95 2.49 13.51
C ILE A 35 4.82 3.73 13.40
N GLN A 36 4.25 4.93 13.56
CA GLN A 36 5.02 6.17 13.48
C GLN A 36 6.14 6.23 14.54
N ARG A 37 5.85 5.79 15.77
CA ARG A 37 6.89 5.73 16.82
C ARG A 37 8.01 4.76 16.48
N ALA A 38 7.67 3.59 15.91
CA ALA A 38 8.70 2.66 15.44
C ALA A 38 9.55 3.25 14.32
N VAL A 39 8.96 4.03 13.40
CA VAL A 39 9.71 4.74 12.35
C VAL A 39 10.66 5.78 12.94
N GLU A 40 10.20 6.56 13.93
CA GLU A 40 11.01 7.58 14.60
C GLU A 40 12.25 6.98 15.28
N GLU A 41 12.13 5.78 15.85
CA GLU A 41 13.19 5.10 16.60
C GLU A 41 14.08 4.18 15.74
N ALA A 42 13.58 3.72 14.59
CA ALA A 42 14.33 2.85 13.67
C ALA A 42 15.58 3.55 13.10
N ASP A 43 16.64 2.79 12.90
CA ASP A 43 17.80 3.23 12.12
C ASP A 43 17.60 2.90 10.63
N PRO A 44 18.22 3.66 9.71
CA PRO A 44 18.24 3.28 8.30
C PRO A 44 18.81 1.87 8.11
N GLY A 45 18.08 1.03 7.37
CA GLY A 45 18.37 -0.37 7.14
C GLY A 45 17.48 -1.33 7.94
N ASP A 46 16.85 -0.86 9.02
CA ASP A 46 16.01 -1.69 9.87
C ASP A 46 14.74 -2.23 9.18
N THR A 47 14.15 -3.24 9.82
CA THR A 47 12.83 -3.75 9.47
C THR A 47 11.84 -3.46 10.60
N ILE A 48 10.79 -2.71 10.28
CA ILE A 48 9.61 -2.54 11.11
C ILE A 48 8.59 -3.60 10.69
N SER A 49 8.31 -4.52 11.60
CA SER A 49 7.40 -5.64 11.42
C SER A 49 6.10 -5.40 12.18
N VAL A 50 5.03 -5.15 11.45
CA VAL A 50 3.72 -4.77 12.00
C VAL A 50 2.81 -5.98 12.10
N GLU A 51 2.43 -6.31 13.34
CA GLU A 51 1.43 -7.32 13.67
C GLU A 51 0.02 -6.82 13.36
N SER A 52 -0.92 -7.76 13.21
CA SER A 52 -2.32 -7.46 12.91
C SER A 52 -2.92 -6.47 13.92
N GLY A 53 -3.73 -5.55 13.41
CA GLY A 53 -4.30 -4.46 14.19
C GLY A 53 -4.75 -3.30 13.31
N THR A 54 -5.48 -2.36 13.89
CA THR A 54 -5.81 -1.10 13.23
C THR A 54 -5.08 0.04 13.92
N TYR A 55 -4.23 0.72 13.16
CA TYR A 55 -3.40 1.83 13.59
C TYR A 55 -3.98 3.12 13.00
N LYS A 56 -4.60 3.93 13.85
CA LYS A 56 -5.22 5.21 13.45
C LYS A 56 -4.19 6.33 13.49
N GLU A 57 -3.43 6.46 12.43
CA GLU A 57 -2.32 7.41 12.34
C GLU A 57 -2.01 7.76 10.88
N ASN A 58 -1.27 8.86 10.69
CA ASN A 58 -0.63 9.18 9.43
C ASN A 58 0.86 8.86 9.58
N VAL A 59 1.36 7.93 8.77
CA VAL A 59 2.75 7.45 8.87
C VAL A 59 3.63 8.17 7.85
N ILE A 60 4.72 8.78 8.30
CA ILE A 60 5.76 9.35 7.46
C ILE A 60 6.99 8.46 7.60
N VAL A 61 7.34 7.76 6.52
CA VAL A 61 8.56 6.94 6.43
C VAL A 61 9.65 7.78 5.77
N ASP A 62 10.55 8.30 6.59
CA ASP A 62 11.60 9.25 6.22
C ASP A 62 13.02 8.69 6.34
N LYS A 63 13.13 7.36 6.45
CA LYS A 63 14.39 6.61 6.50
C LYS A 63 14.33 5.45 5.51
N SER A 64 15.48 5.09 4.94
CA SER A 64 15.62 3.90 4.09
C SER A 64 15.45 2.64 4.94
N LEU A 65 14.24 2.10 5.04
CA LEU A 65 13.92 0.93 5.87
C LEU A 65 12.87 0.01 5.22
N VAL A 66 12.64 -1.15 5.82
CA VAL A 66 11.53 -2.04 5.45
C VAL A 66 10.39 -1.84 6.45
N LEU A 67 9.20 -1.49 5.97
CA LEU A 67 7.97 -1.48 6.74
C LEU A 67 7.04 -2.57 6.18
N ARG A 68 6.86 -3.65 6.95
CA ARG A 68 6.19 -4.88 6.51
C ARG A 68 5.07 -5.27 7.46
N GLY A 69 3.89 -5.56 6.92
CA GLY A 69 2.83 -6.26 7.65
C GLY A 69 3.05 -7.78 7.68
N LYS A 70 2.82 -8.43 8.82
CA LYS A 70 2.96 -9.90 8.97
C LYS A 70 1.73 -10.71 8.58
N GLY A 71 0.55 -10.08 8.52
CA GLY A 71 -0.70 -10.75 8.16
C GLY A 71 -0.89 -10.95 6.66
N SER A 72 -1.92 -11.72 6.30
CA SER A 72 -2.37 -11.92 4.91
C SER A 72 -3.88 -11.76 4.81
N GLY A 73 -4.40 -11.40 3.63
CA GLY A 73 -5.84 -11.20 3.47
C GLY A 73 -6.38 -10.13 4.43
N ASP A 74 -7.37 -10.51 5.23
CA ASP A 74 -8.03 -9.66 6.23
C ASP A 74 -7.23 -9.52 7.54
N ASP A 75 -6.24 -10.39 7.79
CA ASP A 75 -5.37 -10.31 8.97
C ASP A 75 -4.24 -9.29 8.80
N ARG A 76 -4.11 -8.69 7.60
CA ARG A 76 -3.11 -7.64 7.35
C ARG A 76 -3.32 -6.45 8.31
N PRO A 77 -2.25 -5.86 8.84
CA PRO A 77 -2.37 -4.64 9.62
C PRO A 77 -2.95 -3.51 8.78
N VAL A 78 -3.83 -2.72 9.40
CA VAL A 78 -4.54 -1.61 8.78
C VAL A 78 -3.93 -0.30 9.26
N VAL A 79 -3.42 0.51 8.35
CA VAL A 79 -3.13 1.93 8.58
C VAL A 79 -4.35 2.73 8.15
N ASP A 80 -4.97 3.43 9.10
CA ASP A 80 -6.19 4.21 8.91
C ASP A 80 -5.90 5.70 9.13
N GLY A 81 -5.90 6.47 8.03
CA GLY A 81 -5.58 7.90 8.05
C GLY A 81 -6.66 8.78 8.70
N ASN A 82 -7.77 8.20 9.19
CA ASN A 82 -8.84 8.88 9.91
C ASN A 82 -9.43 10.10 9.16
N GLY A 83 -9.37 10.10 7.83
CA GLY A 83 -9.88 11.14 6.97
C GLY A 83 -9.06 12.43 6.93
N VAL A 84 -7.81 12.43 7.41
CA VAL A 84 -6.91 13.60 7.44
C VAL A 84 -5.57 13.22 6.83
N GLY A 85 -4.96 14.12 6.06
CA GLY A 85 -3.63 13.89 5.49
C GLY A 85 -3.56 12.70 4.53
N SER A 86 -2.36 12.39 4.05
CA SER A 86 -2.10 11.12 3.36
C SER A 86 -1.88 10.04 4.43
N THR A 87 -2.40 8.83 4.24
CA THR A 87 -2.33 7.79 5.27
C THR A 87 -0.88 7.33 5.48
N VAL A 88 -0.14 7.14 4.40
CA VAL A 88 1.30 6.84 4.40
C VAL A 88 2.01 7.80 3.45
N THR A 89 3.12 8.39 3.89
CA THR A 89 4.01 9.23 3.08
C THR A 89 5.41 8.62 3.06
N LEU A 90 5.96 8.36 1.88
CA LEU A 90 7.32 7.86 1.69
C LEU A 90 8.22 9.02 1.24
N SER A 91 9.14 9.44 2.10
CA SER A 91 9.98 10.63 1.90
C SER A 91 11.48 10.39 2.00
N ALA A 92 11.92 9.12 1.96
CA ALA A 92 13.32 8.75 1.82
C ALA A 92 13.48 7.65 0.78
N ASP A 93 14.63 7.61 0.12
CA ASP A 93 14.86 6.62 -0.93
C ASP A 93 14.97 5.20 -0.36
N ARG A 94 14.71 4.21 -1.21
CA ARG A 94 14.92 2.77 -0.93
C ARG A 94 14.10 2.23 0.25
N ILE A 95 12.93 2.80 0.49
CA ILE A 95 11.94 2.22 1.39
C ILE A 95 11.33 0.98 0.74
N THR A 96 11.16 -0.08 1.52
CA THR A 96 10.25 -1.17 1.16
C THR A 96 8.99 -1.07 2.00
N PHE A 97 7.84 -0.84 1.38
CA PHE A 97 6.54 -0.76 2.05
C PHE A 97 5.63 -1.89 1.55
N GLU A 98 5.31 -2.86 2.42
CA GLU A 98 4.63 -4.08 1.97
C GLU A 98 3.67 -4.76 2.96
N GLY A 99 2.63 -5.40 2.43
CA GLY A 99 1.77 -6.29 3.21
C GLY A 99 0.80 -5.57 4.15
N LEU A 100 0.48 -4.29 3.92
CA LEU A 100 -0.47 -3.54 4.74
C LEU A 100 -1.77 -3.23 3.99
N ILE A 101 -2.83 -3.00 4.76
CA ILE A 101 -4.05 -2.34 4.29
C ILE A 101 -3.91 -0.85 4.59
N VAL A 102 -4.09 0.00 3.59
CA VAL A 102 -3.95 1.47 3.71
C VAL A 102 -5.26 2.12 3.29
N LYS A 103 -5.92 2.81 4.24
CA LYS A 103 -7.25 3.38 3.99
C LYS A 103 -7.50 4.73 4.63
N ASN A 104 -8.65 5.31 4.28
CA ASN A 104 -9.22 6.49 4.90
C ASN A 104 -8.31 7.73 4.86
N ALA A 105 -7.56 7.94 3.78
CA ALA A 105 -6.86 9.20 3.58
C ALA A 105 -7.83 10.39 3.47
N GLY A 106 -7.31 11.58 3.77
CA GLY A 106 -8.05 12.84 3.67
C GLY A 106 -8.45 13.22 2.24
N TYR A 107 -9.34 14.21 2.15
CA TYR A 107 -9.77 14.75 0.86
C TYR A 107 -8.59 15.40 0.12
N GLY A 108 -8.41 15.06 -1.17
CA GLY A 108 -7.27 15.53 -1.96
C GLY A 108 -5.92 14.91 -1.55
N LYS A 109 -5.93 13.85 -0.74
CA LYS A 109 -4.74 13.14 -0.25
C LYS A 109 -4.71 11.70 -0.75
N ALA A 110 -3.56 11.04 -0.57
CA ALA A 110 -3.34 9.68 -1.04
C ALA A 110 -3.40 8.67 0.11
N GLY A 111 -3.82 7.44 -0.18
CA GLY A 111 -3.53 6.32 0.71
C GLY A 111 -2.02 6.19 0.90
N ILE A 112 -1.27 6.10 -0.19
CA ILE A 112 0.19 6.12 -0.21
C ILE A 112 0.67 7.28 -1.08
N GLU A 113 1.35 8.25 -0.47
CA GLU A 113 2.01 9.37 -1.15
C GLU A 113 3.51 9.11 -1.27
N VAL A 114 4.03 9.03 -2.48
CA VAL A 114 5.43 8.74 -2.79
C VAL A 114 6.13 10.02 -3.22
N LYS A 115 7.14 10.44 -2.45
CA LYS A 115 7.88 11.70 -2.61
C LYS A 115 9.40 11.49 -2.60
N SER A 116 9.84 10.27 -2.92
CA SER A 116 11.24 9.83 -2.90
C SER A 116 11.46 8.71 -3.91
N ASP A 117 12.72 8.37 -4.16
CA ASP A 117 13.11 7.54 -5.29
C ASP A 117 13.38 6.09 -4.88
N LYS A 118 13.33 5.17 -5.85
CA LYS A 118 13.83 3.79 -5.69
C LYS A 118 13.13 3.00 -4.57
N ASN A 119 11.88 3.35 -4.28
CA ASN A 119 11.06 2.66 -3.30
C ASN A 119 10.40 1.42 -3.89
N TYR A 120 10.12 0.43 -3.05
CA TYR A 120 9.38 -0.78 -3.38
C TYR A 120 8.05 -0.77 -2.62
N ILE A 121 6.95 -0.54 -3.33
CA ILE A 121 5.59 -0.55 -2.77
C ILE A 121 4.89 -1.79 -3.32
N ARG A 122 4.74 -2.81 -2.47
CA ARG A 122 4.28 -4.12 -2.94
C ARG A 122 3.36 -4.88 -2.00
N ASN A 123 2.47 -5.71 -2.55
CA ASN A 123 1.58 -6.59 -1.77
C ASN A 123 0.64 -5.85 -0.80
N ASN A 124 0.35 -4.57 -1.06
CA ASN A 124 -0.56 -3.77 -0.23
C ASN A 124 -1.99 -3.85 -0.76
N LEU A 125 -2.96 -3.60 0.11
CA LEU A 125 -4.34 -3.25 -0.26
C LEU A 125 -4.55 -1.77 0.03
N VAL A 126 -4.68 -0.96 -1.01
CA VAL A 126 -4.84 0.48 -0.90
C VAL A 126 -6.27 0.84 -1.27
N THR A 127 -7.09 1.13 -0.26
CA THR A 127 -8.55 1.15 -0.45
C THR A 127 -9.29 2.21 0.35
N ALA A 128 -10.48 2.58 -0.12
CA ALA A 128 -11.38 3.53 0.55
C ALA A 128 -10.71 4.88 0.84
N ASN A 129 -9.82 5.34 -0.04
CA ASN A 129 -9.22 6.67 0.05
C ASN A 129 -10.06 7.67 -0.76
N ARG A 130 -10.36 8.82 -0.16
CA ARG A 130 -11.29 9.81 -0.74
C ARG A 130 -10.77 10.47 -2.03
N TRP A 131 -9.50 10.26 -2.36
CA TRP A 131 -8.90 10.81 -3.56
C TRP A 131 -7.96 9.79 -4.24
N TYR A 132 -6.66 9.87 -4.05
CA TYR A 132 -5.71 8.95 -4.69
C TYR A 132 -5.57 7.66 -3.86
N GLY A 133 -5.48 6.50 -4.51
CA GLY A 133 -4.97 5.29 -3.88
C GLY A 133 -3.47 5.45 -3.65
N ILE A 134 -2.69 5.40 -4.72
CA ILE A 134 -1.24 5.64 -4.72
C ILE A 134 -0.94 6.86 -5.59
N SER A 135 -0.18 7.82 -5.06
CA SER A 135 0.26 9.02 -5.80
C SER A 135 1.77 9.12 -5.81
N ILE A 136 2.36 9.39 -6.97
CA ILE A 136 3.81 9.64 -7.15
C ILE A 136 3.99 11.08 -7.65
N SER A 137 4.88 11.84 -6.99
CA SER A 137 5.10 13.24 -7.33
C SER A 137 6.55 13.68 -7.13
N GLY A 138 7.22 14.01 -8.24
CA GLY A 138 8.61 14.44 -8.26
C GLY A 138 9.53 13.35 -7.73
N SER A 139 9.34 12.12 -8.23
CA SER A 139 10.00 10.93 -7.71
C SER A 139 10.18 9.87 -8.79
N ASP A 140 11.37 9.28 -8.84
CA ASP A 140 11.84 8.47 -9.96
C ASP A 140 12.20 7.03 -9.54
N GLU A 141 12.22 6.14 -10.53
CA GLU A 141 12.73 4.76 -10.38
C GLU A 141 12.04 3.92 -9.27
N ASN A 142 10.78 4.21 -8.96
CA ASN A 142 10.00 3.46 -7.96
C ASN A 142 9.44 2.16 -8.56
N VAL A 143 9.22 1.14 -7.73
CA VAL A 143 8.59 -0.13 -8.11
C VAL A 143 7.25 -0.26 -7.38
N ILE A 144 6.16 -0.21 -8.14
CA ILE A 144 4.80 -0.39 -7.65
C ILE A 144 4.30 -1.73 -8.18
N SER A 145 4.25 -2.76 -7.32
CA SER A 145 3.96 -4.11 -7.82
C SER A 145 3.07 -4.95 -6.93
N SER A 146 2.18 -5.74 -7.52
CA SER A 146 1.35 -6.71 -6.78
C SER A 146 0.48 -6.07 -5.69
N ASN A 147 0.13 -4.79 -5.84
CA ASN A 147 -0.84 -4.13 -4.97
C ASN A 147 -2.25 -4.33 -5.51
N VAL A 148 -3.22 -4.37 -4.61
CA VAL A 148 -4.65 -4.21 -4.94
C VAL A 148 -4.99 -2.76 -4.62
N VAL A 149 -5.34 -1.97 -5.63
CA VAL A 149 -5.67 -0.55 -5.50
C VAL A 149 -7.14 -0.39 -5.86
N SER A 150 -8.00 -0.28 -4.85
CA SER A 150 -9.44 -0.42 -5.05
C SER A 150 -10.30 0.58 -4.29
N ALA A 151 -11.48 0.91 -4.82
CA ALA A 151 -12.44 1.79 -4.12
C ALA A 151 -11.85 3.15 -3.70
N ASN A 152 -10.97 3.72 -4.53
CA ASN A 152 -10.47 5.09 -4.38
C ASN A 152 -11.16 6.00 -5.41
N LYS A 153 -10.94 7.32 -5.35
CA LYS A 153 -11.39 8.18 -6.46
C LYS A 153 -10.54 7.95 -7.70
N TYR A 154 -9.23 7.94 -7.55
CA TYR A 154 -8.26 7.60 -8.58
C TYR A 154 -7.39 6.46 -8.06
N GLY A 155 -7.09 5.46 -8.88
CA GLY A 155 -6.25 4.32 -8.47
C GLY A 155 -4.79 4.72 -8.24
N ILE A 156 -3.98 4.62 -9.30
CA ILE A 156 -2.58 5.05 -9.31
C ILE A 156 -2.46 6.34 -10.13
N TRP A 157 -1.86 7.37 -9.53
CA TRP A 157 -1.61 8.66 -10.17
C TRP A 157 -0.13 9.01 -10.16
N VAL A 158 0.46 9.21 -11.33
CA VAL A 158 1.86 9.62 -11.50
C VAL A 158 1.91 11.02 -12.10
N SER A 159 2.50 11.95 -11.36
CA SER A 159 2.60 13.35 -11.76
C SER A 159 3.71 13.55 -12.80
N SER A 160 3.61 14.62 -13.59
CA SER A 160 4.67 14.98 -14.54
C SER A 160 6.01 15.18 -13.84
N GLY A 161 7.09 14.73 -14.49
CA GLY A 161 8.44 14.74 -13.90
C GLY A 161 8.66 13.67 -12.83
N SER A 162 7.89 12.58 -12.89
CA SER A 162 8.11 11.36 -12.09
C SER A 162 8.28 10.21 -13.09
N ASP A 163 9.51 9.81 -13.36
CA ASP A 163 9.90 9.00 -14.50
C ASP A 163 10.65 7.71 -14.08
N GLY A 164 10.74 6.75 -15.00
CA GLY A 164 11.53 5.53 -14.82
C GLY A 164 10.97 4.54 -13.80
N SER A 165 9.78 4.79 -13.25
CA SER A 165 9.11 3.85 -12.34
C SER A 165 8.58 2.64 -13.09
N ARG A 166 8.47 1.51 -12.40
CA ARG A 166 7.90 0.25 -12.89
C ARG A 166 6.61 -0.02 -12.15
N ILE A 167 5.48 0.02 -12.86
CA ILE A 167 4.15 -0.22 -12.32
C ILE A 167 3.66 -1.53 -12.93
N THR A 168 3.75 -2.63 -12.18
CA THR A 168 3.56 -3.96 -12.75
C THR A 168 2.74 -4.89 -11.88
N GLN A 169 1.89 -5.73 -12.46
CA GLN A 169 1.16 -6.79 -11.74
C GLN A 169 0.26 -6.28 -10.61
N ASN A 170 -0.18 -5.02 -10.64
CA ASN A 170 -1.17 -4.50 -9.71
C ASN A 170 -2.58 -4.89 -10.18
N GLN A 171 -3.54 -4.95 -9.26
CA GLN A 171 -4.96 -5.08 -9.55
C GLN A 171 -5.63 -3.74 -9.24
N LEU A 172 -6.19 -3.08 -10.26
CA LEU A 172 -6.84 -1.80 -10.14
C LEU A 172 -8.34 -2.01 -10.40
N GLU A 173 -9.16 -1.77 -9.38
CA GLU A 173 -10.60 -2.01 -9.47
C GLU A 173 -11.43 -0.97 -8.74
N LYS A 174 -12.63 -0.68 -9.22
CA LYS A 174 -13.64 0.14 -8.54
C LYS A 174 -13.12 1.52 -8.17
N ASN A 175 -12.18 2.08 -8.95
CA ASN A 175 -11.67 3.42 -8.75
C ASN A 175 -12.55 4.42 -9.52
N ALA A 176 -13.24 5.31 -8.80
CA ALA A 176 -14.43 5.99 -9.31
C ALA A 176 -14.22 6.87 -10.56
N ASN A 177 -13.05 7.49 -10.71
CA ASN A 177 -12.72 8.35 -11.85
C ASN A 177 -11.71 7.72 -12.82
N GLY A 178 -11.12 6.57 -12.48
CA GLY A 178 -10.13 5.90 -13.31
C GLY A 178 -9.06 5.15 -12.53
N ASN A 179 -8.59 4.07 -13.13
CA ASN A 179 -7.60 3.17 -12.55
C ASN A 179 -6.19 3.75 -12.59
N ALA A 180 -5.77 4.32 -13.72
CA ALA A 180 -4.41 4.80 -13.90
C ALA A 180 -4.35 6.15 -14.63
N VAL A 181 -3.52 7.06 -14.10
CA VAL A 181 -3.09 8.28 -14.78
C VAL A 181 -1.59 8.41 -14.59
N ASP A 182 -0.88 8.68 -15.68
CA ASP A 182 0.56 8.85 -15.71
C ASP A 182 0.97 9.94 -16.70
N ALA A 183 1.36 11.09 -16.15
CA ALA A 183 1.89 12.22 -16.89
C ALA A 183 3.43 12.24 -16.97
N GLY A 184 4.10 11.22 -16.44
CA GLY A 184 5.53 10.97 -16.57
C GLY A 184 5.85 9.98 -17.69
N LYS A 185 7.02 9.35 -17.60
CA LYS A 185 7.51 8.32 -18.51
C LYS A 185 7.86 7.07 -17.72
N ASN A 186 6.92 6.15 -17.61
CA ASN A 186 7.06 4.98 -16.75
C ASN A 186 6.69 3.70 -17.50
N TYR A 187 7.13 2.58 -16.95
CA TYR A 187 6.91 1.27 -17.51
C TYR A 187 5.71 0.60 -16.84
N TRP A 188 4.67 0.34 -17.64
CA TRP A 188 3.45 -0.36 -17.22
C TRP A 188 3.41 -1.74 -17.89
N ASP A 189 3.21 -2.79 -17.09
CA ASP A 189 3.16 -4.15 -17.62
C ASP A 189 2.44 -5.12 -16.69
N GLY A 190 1.52 -5.91 -17.24
CA GLY A 190 0.97 -7.05 -16.51
C GLY A 190 -0.03 -6.66 -15.42
N ASN A 191 -0.46 -5.40 -15.36
CA ASN A 191 -1.48 -4.97 -14.40
C ASN A 191 -2.86 -5.47 -14.84
N ALA A 192 -3.75 -5.64 -13.88
CA ALA A 192 -5.12 -6.07 -14.11
C ALA A 192 -6.09 -4.93 -13.82
N TYR A 193 -7.08 -4.76 -14.68
CA TYR A 193 -8.04 -3.65 -14.64
C TYR A 193 -9.48 -4.17 -14.67
N ASP A 194 -10.38 -3.54 -13.91
CA ASP A 194 -11.82 -3.87 -13.96
C ASP A 194 -12.55 -3.27 -15.16
N ASP A 195 -11.91 -2.34 -15.87
CA ASP A 195 -12.40 -1.66 -17.06
C ASP A 195 -11.62 -2.04 -18.34
N LEU A 196 -10.92 -3.19 -18.34
CA LEU A 196 -10.32 -3.76 -19.55
C LEU A 196 -11.37 -4.55 -20.33
N GLU A 197 -11.52 -4.25 -21.62
CA GLU A 197 -12.44 -4.98 -22.49
C GLU A 197 -11.79 -6.25 -23.06
N GLU A 198 -12.58 -7.26 -23.44
CA GLU A 198 -12.07 -8.58 -23.87
C GLU A 198 -11.16 -8.51 -25.11
N GLU A 199 -11.42 -7.57 -26.01
CA GLU A 199 -10.66 -7.34 -27.25
C GLU A 199 -9.37 -6.55 -27.06
N ASP A 200 -9.17 -5.92 -25.90
CA ASP A 200 -8.03 -5.04 -25.66
C ASP A 200 -6.72 -5.85 -25.56
N THR A 201 -5.76 -5.47 -26.39
CA THR A 201 -4.41 -6.07 -26.39
C THR A 201 -3.39 -5.24 -25.62
N ASN A 202 -3.76 -4.02 -25.26
CA ASN A 202 -3.00 -3.10 -24.43
C ASN A 202 -3.97 -2.19 -23.66
N TYR A 203 -3.48 -1.52 -22.61
CA TYR A 203 -4.28 -0.58 -21.84
C TYR A 203 -3.61 0.80 -21.85
N PRO A 204 -4.13 1.78 -22.61
CA PRO A 204 -3.60 3.13 -22.63
C PRO A 204 -3.73 3.80 -21.26
N ILE A 205 -2.62 4.36 -20.75
CA ILE A 205 -2.61 5.06 -19.47
C ILE A 205 -2.89 6.54 -19.71
N GLY A 206 -3.93 7.07 -19.09
CA GLY A 206 -4.30 8.48 -19.24
C GLY A 206 -3.20 9.44 -18.77
N GLY A 207 -3.18 10.68 -19.27
CA GLY A 207 -2.24 11.73 -18.81
C GLY A 207 -0.93 11.84 -19.59
N GLY A 208 -0.60 10.84 -20.43
CA GLY A 208 0.62 10.82 -21.22
C GLY A 208 0.53 9.85 -22.41
N SER A 209 1.66 9.30 -22.82
CA SER A 209 1.76 8.29 -23.88
C SER A 209 2.10 6.90 -23.35
N ASN A 210 2.01 6.69 -22.03
CA ASN A 210 2.31 5.41 -21.41
C ASN A 210 1.18 4.41 -21.72
N VAL A 211 1.54 3.14 -21.82
CA VAL A 211 0.63 2.04 -22.15
C VAL A 211 1.06 0.85 -21.31
N ASP A 212 0.11 0.13 -20.71
CA ASP A 212 0.37 -1.24 -20.25
C ASP A 212 0.32 -2.17 -21.45
N GLU A 213 1.46 -2.78 -21.77
CA GLU A 213 1.65 -3.60 -22.97
C GLU A 213 1.09 -5.02 -22.81
N ASN A 214 0.86 -5.48 -21.58
CA ASN A 214 0.37 -6.81 -21.29
C ASN A 214 -0.72 -6.77 -20.22
N PRO A 215 -1.80 -5.98 -20.40
CA PRO A 215 -2.82 -5.84 -19.39
C PRO A 215 -3.57 -7.15 -19.21
N LYS A 216 -4.23 -7.28 -18.07
CA LYS A 216 -5.05 -8.44 -17.74
C LYS A 216 -6.46 -7.96 -17.38
N ALA A 217 -7.47 -8.70 -17.81
CA ALA A 217 -8.77 -8.55 -17.18
C ALA A 217 -8.61 -9.02 -15.73
N LEU A 218 -9.28 -8.37 -14.79
CA LEU A 218 -9.42 -8.99 -13.48
C LEU A 218 -10.10 -10.34 -13.69
N SER A 219 -9.51 -11.41 -13.15
CA SER A 219 -10.23 -12.67 -13.10
C SER A 219 -11.52 -12.40 -12.35
N ALA A 220 -12.66 -12.64 -13.00
CA ALA A 220 -13.88 -12.84 -12.25
C ALA A 220 -13.50 -13.81 -11.12
N GLY A 221 -13.60 -13.37 -9.87
CA GLY A 221 -13.67 -14.33 -8.77
C GLY A 221 -14.72 -15.38 -9.16
N PRO A 222 -14.65 -16.61 -8.63
CA PRO A 222 -15.67 -17.61 -8.95
C PRO A 222 -17.04 -16.93 -8.87
N GLU A 223 -17.80 -16.90 -9.98
CA GLU A 223 -19.14 -16.31 -10.01
C GLU A 223 -19.90 -16.82 -8.78
N GLY A 224 -20.10 -15.94 -7.80
CA GLY A 224 -20.34 -16.39 -6.44
C GLY A 224 -20.97 -15.28 -5.60
N ASP A 225 -22.29 -15.40 -5.49
CA ASP A 225 -23.20 -14.71 -4.59
C ASP A 225 -23.60 -13.27 -4.96
N GLU A 226 -24.52 -13.17 -5.93
CA GLU A 226 -25.71 -12.36 -5.62
C GLU A 226 -26.21 -12.79 -4.22
N PRO A 227 -26.55 -11.87 -3.31
CA PRO A 227 -27.11 -12.25 -2.03
C PRO A 227 -28.36 -13.08 -2.29
N LYS A 228 -28.29 -14.39 -2.04
CA LYS A 228 -29.46 -15.28 -2.09
C LYS A 228 -30.47 -14.74 -1.09
N THR A 229 -31.44 -14.00 -1.58
CA THR A 229 -32.58 -13.53 -0.81
C THR A 229 -33.38 -14.75 -0.40
N SER A 230 -33.14 -15.20 0.83
CA SER A 230 -33.93 -16.26 1.44
C SER A 230 -35.28 -15.65 1.82
N THR A 231 -36.31 -15.94 1.01
CA THR A 231 -37.68 -15.51 1.32
C THR A 231 -38.20 -16.38 2.46
N ILE A 232 -38.32 -15.81 3.65
CA ILE A 232 -38.96 -16.48 4.79
C ILE A 232 -40.47 -16.29 4.67
N THR A 233 -41.19 -17.34 4.24
CA THR A 233 -42.65 -17.33 4.24
C THR A 233 -43.17 -17.60 5.65
N VAL A 234 -43.55 -16.54 6.36
CA VAL A 234 -44.26 -16.66 7.65
C VAL A 234 -45.74 -16.91 7.37
N THR A 235 -46.21 -18.14 7.59
CA THR A 235 -47.64 -18.46 7.52
C THR A 235 -48.31 -18.07 8.84
N ILE A 236 -49.09 -16.99 8.84
CA ILE A 236 -49.90 -16.60 10.00
C ILE A 236 -51.28 -17.23 9.85
N THR A 237 -51.61 -18.21 10.69
CA THR A 237 -52.97 -18.75 10.78
C THR A 237 -53.78 -17.90 11.76
N ILE A 238 -54.80 -17.20 11.25
CA ILE A 238 -55.73 -16.43 12.09
C ILE A 238 -56.86 -17.37 12.51
N PRO A 239 -57.08 -17.62 13.82
CA PRO A 239 -58.17 -18.48 14.27
C PRO A 239 -59.52 -17.85 13.94
N THR A 240 -60.46 -18.69 13.51
CA THR A 240 -61.83 -18.28 13.20
C THR A 240 -62.53 -17.81 14.47
N PRO A 241 -63.16 -16.62 14.50
CA PRO A 241 -63.85 -16.14 15.69
C PRO A 241 -65.03 -17.05 16.01
N ILE A 242 -65.09 -17.53 17.24
CA ILE A 242 -66.21 -18.31 17.76
C ILE A 242 -67.33 -17.32 18.07
N ILE A 243 -68.40 -17.34 17.29
CA ILE A 243 -69.60 -16.56 17.59
C ILE A 243 -70.52 -17.46 18.43
N SER A 244 -70.63 -17.20 19.73
CA SER A 244 -71.63 -17.84 20.58
C SER A 244 -73.00 -17.23 20.30
N SER A 245 -73.99 -18.07 20.01
CA SER A 245 -75.40 -17.72 19.88
C SER A 245 -76.03 -17.26 21.20
#